data_AF-A0A9E3EPJ9-F1
#
_entry.id   AF-A0A9E3EPJ9-F1
#
_cell.length_a   1.000
_cell.length_b   1.000
_cell.length_c   1.000
_cell.angle_alpha   90.00
_cell.angle_beta   90.00
_cell.angle_gamma   90.00
#
_symmetry.space_group_name_H-M   'P 1'
#
loop_
_entity.id
_entity.type
_entity.pdbx_description
1 polymer ?
#
loop_
_entity_poly.entity_id
_entity_poly.type
_entity_poly.pdbx_seq_one_letter_code
_entity_poly.pdbx_strand_id
1 'polypeptide(L)' 'EAGDEIARDVELPVDLHPGDLLAVACTGAYHHSMASNYNMIGRPPLVAVKDGRARELVRRETTADLLARDLG' A
#
# COMPACT_ATOMS: atom_id res chain seq x y z
N GLU A 1 -4.82 -8.09 -13.56
CA GLU A 1 -3.89 -9.11 -14.11
C GLU A 1 -4.08 -10.39 -13.31
N ALA A 2 -4.01 -11.58 -13.91
CA ALA A 2 -4.32 -12.83 -13.19
C ALA A 2 -3.34 -13.18 -12.05
N GLY A 3 -2.23 -12.44 -11.93
CA GLY A 3 -1.22 -12.58 -10.87
C GLY A 3 -1.23 -11.48 -9.81
N ASP A 4 -2.23 -10.59 -9.81
CA ASP A 4 -2.38 -9.56 -8.77
C ASP A 4 -3.00 -10.18 -7.51
N GLU A 5 -2.16 -10.81 -6.71
CA GLU A 5 -2.54 -11.59 -5.53
C GLU A 5 -1.54 -11.32 -4.40
N ILE A 6 -2.07 -10.95 -3.22
CA ILE A 6 -1.26 -10.56 -2.06
C ILE A 6 -0.82 -11.79 -1.24
N ALA A 7 -1.71 -12.77 -1.07
CA ALA A 7 -1.45 -14.00 -0.33
C ALA A 7 -2.40 -15.12 -0.78
N ARG A 8 -1.93 -16.36 -0.73
CA ARG A 8 -2.70 -17.59 -0.98
C ARG A 8 -2.93 -18.37 0.30
N ASP A 9 -3.99 -19.15 0.30
CA ASP A 9 -4.29 -20.14 1.35
C ASP A 9 -4.34 -19.52 2.76
N VAL A 10 -4.86 -18.29 2.86
CA VAL A 10 -5.03 -17.57 4.12
C VAL A 10 -6.42 -17.86 4.70
N GLU A 11 -6.45 -18.38 5.92
CA GLU A 11 -7.68 -18.50 6.69
C GLU A 11 -8.14 -17.12 7.19
N LEU A 12 -9.40 -16.79 6.93
CA LEU A 12 -10.03 -15.53 7.34
C LEU A 12 -11.30 -15.82 8.16
N PRO A 13 -11.70 -14.90 9.06
CA PRO A 13 -12.97 -15.02 9.78
C PRO A 13 -14.16 -15.18 8.83
N VAL A 14 -15.15 -15.97 9.25
CA VAL A 14 -16.34 -16.29 8.42
C VAL A 14 -17.28 -15.11 8.23
N ASP A 15 -17.15 -14.07 9.06
CA ASP A 15 -17.95 -12.85 9.07
C ASP A 15 -17.23 -11.66 8.40
N LEU A 16 -16.09 -11.89 7.73
CA LEU A 16 -15.36 -10.86 6.99
C LEU A 16 -16.28 -10.11 6.01
N HIS A 17 -16.23 -8.79 6.04
CA HIS A 17 -17.06 -7.95 5.19
C HIS A 17 -16.34 -6.68 4.70
N PRO A 18 -16.87 -6.02 3.66
CA PRO A 18 -16.34 -4.73 3.22
C PRO A 18 -16.30 -3.71 4.37
N GLY A 19 -15.18 -3.01 4.50
CA GLY A 19 -14.92 -2.05 5.59
C GLY A 19 -13.97 -2.58 6.66
N ASP A 20 -13.72 -3.89 6.72
CA ASP A 20 -12.73 -4.47 7.63
C ASP A 20 -11.30 -4.08 7.24
N LEU A 21 -10.41 -4.08 8.25
CA LEU A 21 -8.99 -3.79 8.07
C LEU A 21 -8.18 -5.07 8.17
N LEU A 22 -7.46 -5.39 7.10
CA LEU A 22 -6.48 -6.48 7.04
C LEU A 22 -5.06 -5.91 7.09
N ALA A 23 -4.16 -6.62 7.78
CA ALA A 23 -2.75 -6.27 7.85
C ALA A 23 -1.89 -7.42 7.30
N VAL A 24 -0.97 -7.09 6.40
CA VAL A 24 0.03 -8.04 5.88
C VAL A 24 1.32 -7.84 6.66
N ALA A 25 1.75 -8.89 7.37
CA ALA A 25 2.99 -8.86 8.15
C ALA A 25 4.23 -8.86 7.23
N CYS A 26 5.38 -8.50 7.80
CA CYS A 26 6.69 -8.62 7.15
C CYS A 26 6.88 -7.82 5.84
N THR A 27 6.10 -6.76 5.62
CA THR A 27 6.19 -5.89 4.44
C THR A 27 7.27 -4.79 4.54
N GLY A 28 8.09 -4.81 5.60
CA GLY A 28 9.11 -3.78 5.86
C GLY A 28 10.30 -3.80 4.91
N ALA A 29 10.57 -4.94 4.25
CA ALA A 29 11.63 -5.09 3.26
C ALA A 29 11.04 -5.36 1.88
N TYR A 30 11.66 -4.80 0.84
CA TYR A 30 11.37 -5.01 -0.58
C TYR A 30 10.00 -4.56 -1.11
N HIS A 31 8.96 -4.38 -0.27
CA HIS A 31 7.63 -4.02 -0.75
C HIS A 31 7.56 -2.57 -1.25
N HIS A 32 7.78 -1.60 -0.36
CA HIS A 32 7.72 -0.19 -0.77
C HIS A 32 8.80 0.18 -1.80
N SER A 33 9.99 -0.45 -1.73
CA SER A 33 11.07 -0.21 -2.69
C SER A 33 10.76 -0.77 -4.09
N MET A 34 10.03 -1.88 -4.17
CA MET A 34 9.62 -2.48 -5.46
C MET A 34 8.22 -2.03 -5.92
N ALA A 35 7.52 -1.20 -5.13
CA ALA A 35 6.22 -0.67 -5.52
C ALA A 35 6.33 0.06 -6.87
N SER A 36 5.23 0.08 -7.63
CA SER A 36 5.12 0.73 -8.93
C SER A 36 3.83 1.54 -9.01
N ASN A 37 3.71 2.34 -10.05
CA ASN A 37 2.48 3.06 -10.38
C ASN A 37 1.63 2.32 -11.43
N TYR A 38 1.71 0.99 -11.44
CA TYR A 38 0.90 0.15 -12.31
C TYR A 38 -0.58 0.49 -12.14
N ASN A 39 -1.33 0.56 -13.25
CA ASN A 39 -2.72 1.04 -13.32
C ASN A 39 -2.94 2.47 -12.77
N MET A 40 -1.93 3.33 -12.80
CA MET A 40 -2.00 4.70 -12.27
C MET A 40 -2.37 4.76 -10.78
N ILE A 41 -1.98 3.73 -10.03
CA ILE A 41 -2.17 3.69 -8.58
C ILE A 41 -0.94 4.35 -7.92
N GLY A 42 -1.17 5.40 -7.13
CA GLY A 42 -0.11 6.06 -6.36
C GLY A 42 0.43 5.16 -5.25
N ARG A 43 1.74 5.25 -4.98
CA ARG A 43 2.37 4.57 -3.84
C ARG A 43 1.69 4.97 -2.52
N PRO A 44 1.49 4.02 -1.58
CA PRO A 44 0.91 4.32 -0.29
C PRO A 44 1.89 5.12 0.58
N PRO A 45 1.39 5.85 1.60
CA PRO A 45 2.24 6.52 2.56
C PRO A 45 2.99 5.51 3.45
N LEU A 46 4.15 5.92 3.97
CA LEU A 46 4.85 5.20 5.05
C LEU A 46 4.70 5.96 6.34
N VAL A 47 4.23 5.30 7.40
CA VAL A 47 4.02 5.90 8.71
C VAL A 47 4.87 5.16 9.75
N ALA A 48 5.61 5.92 10.55
CA ALA A 48 6.28 5.40 11.73
C ALA A 48 5.37 5.59 12.96
N VAL A 49 5.33 4.57 13.82
CA VAL A 49 4.68 4.64 15.11
C VAL A 49 5.72 4.38 16.19
N LYS A 50 5.82 5.30 17.16
CA LYS A 50 6.71 5.16 18.32
C LYS A 50 6.08 5.86 19.51
N ASP A 51 6.10 5.21 20.67
CA ASP A 51 5.61 5.75 21.95
C ASP A 51 4.17 6.32 21.84
N GLY A 52 3.28 5.57 21.16
CA GLY A 52 1.88 5.97 20.95
C GLY A 52 1.67 7.12 19.97
N ARG A 53 2.72 7.60 19.29
CA ARG A 53 2.65 8.68 18.30
C ARG A 53 2.92 8.17 16.90
N ALA A 54 2.05 8.56 15.96
CA ALA A 54 2.22 8.29 14.55
C ALA A 54 2.79 9.52 13.83
N ARG A 55 3.71 9.30 12.88
CA ARG A 55 4.24 10.34 11.99
C ARG A 55 4.47 9.76 10.60
N GLU A 56 4.00 10.48 9.58
CA GLU A 56 4.28 10.16 8.20
C GLU A 56 5.78 10.37 7.89
N LEU A 57 6.41 9.34 7.35
CA LEU A 57 7.80 9.34 6.88
C LEU A 57 7.86 9.67 5.39
N VAL A 58 6.95 9.10 4.61
CA VAL A 58 6.82 9.31 3.17
C VAL A 58 5.35 9.56 2.89
N ARG A 59 5.05 10.67 2.20
CA ARG A 59 3.68 11.00 1.85
C ARG A 59 3.11 10.08 0.78
N ARG A 60 1.79 9.89 0.78
CA ARG A 60 1.07 9.27 -0.34
C ARG A 60 1.33 10.06 -1.64
N GLU A 61 1.42 9.34 -2.75
CA GLU A 61 1.43 9.94 -4.08
C GLU A 61 0.02 10.38 -4.52
N THR A 62 -0.02 11.48 -5.24
CA THR A 62 -1.22 12.12 -5.78
C THR A 62 -1.27 11.97 -7.30
N THR A 63 -2.39 12.30 -7.93
CA THR A 63 -2.48 12.37 -9.39
C THR A 63 -1.42 13.31 -9.99
N ALA A 64 -1.07 14.40 -9.31
CA ALA A 64 -0.01 15.29 -9.77
C ALA A 64 1.37 14.61 -9.79
N ASP A 65 1.65 13.72 -8.81
CA ASP A 65 2.91 12.95 -8.80
C ASP A 65 2.96 11.96 -9.97
N LEU A 66 1.83 11.32 -10.29
CA LEU A 66 1.72 10.40 -11.42
C LEU A 66 1.93 11.10 -12.77
N LEU A 67 1.45 12.33 -12.88
CA LEU A 67 1.55 13.15 -14.10
C LEU A 67 2.81 14.01 -14.15
N ALA A 68 3.67 13.97 -13.13
CA ALA A 68 4.81 14.89 -13.01
C ALA A 68 5.84 14.78 -14.16
N ARG A 69 5.75 13.72 -14.97
CA ARG A 69 6.63 13.47 -16.12
C ARG A 69 5.95 13.69 -17.46
N ASP A 70 4.65 13.96 -17.46
CA ASP A 70 3.89 14.28 -18.66
C ASP A 70 4.22 15.72 -19.11
N LEU A 71 4.28 15.97 -20.42
CA LEU A 71 4.55 17.28 -21.00
C LEU A 71 3.27 17.98 -21.51
N GLY A 72 2.13 17.29 -21.49
CA GLY A 72 0.86 17.77 -22.04
C GLY A 72 0.48 17.10 -23.34
#